data_AF-A0AAE0MW87-F1
#
_entry.id   AF-A0AAE0MW87-F1
#
_cell.length_a   1.000
_cell.length_b   1.000
_cell.length_c   1.000
_cell.angle_alpha   90.00
_cell.angle_beta   90.00
_cell.angle_gamma   90.00
#
_symmetry.space_group_name_H-M   'P 1'
#
loop_
_entity.id
_entity.type
_entity.pdbx_description
1 polymer ?
#
loop_
_entity_poly.entity_id
_entity_poly.type
_entity_poly.pdbx_seq_one_letter_code
_entity_poly.pdbx_strand_id
1 'polypeptide(L)'
;DTDWNRNLPLVIQARGLITHRLEIGASRQDLLNEQRFLRAGSPVNSLMWMFHNSMVRELEVQLRALSTYDSREDRAGVSDEEN
;
A
#
# COMPACT_ATOMS: atom_id res chain seq x y z
N ASP A 1 3.34 -10.96 22.05
CA ASP A 1 2.41 -9.85 22.29
C ASP A 1 2.60 -8.82 21.21
N THR A 2 1.54 -8.49 20.51
CA THR A 2 1.61 -7.67 19.30
C THR A 2 1.22 -6.23 19.63
N ASP A 3 2.07 -5.28 19.20
CA ASP A 3 1.95 -3.82 19.34
C ASP A 3 0.76 -3.20 18.55
N TRP A 4 -0.39 -3.87 18.51
CA TRP A 4 -1.59 -3.37 17.83
C TRP A 4 -2.38 -2.43 18.75
N ASN A 5 -2.69 -1.24 18.24
CA ASN A 5 -3.60 -0.34 18.92
C ASN A 5 -5.05 -0.71 18.58
N ARG A 6 -5.77 -1.38 19.50
CA ARG A 6 -7.17 -1.80 19.29
C ARG A 6 -8.15 -0.63 19.14
N ASN A 7 -7.74 0.58 19.51
CA ASN A 7 -8.57 1.79 19.40
C ASN A 7 -8.44 2.46 18.01
N LEU A 8 -7.53 1.98 17.16
CA LEU A 8 -7.34 2.50 15.80
C LEU A 8 -7.85 1.51 14.76
N PRO A 9 -8.54 1.97 13.70
CA PRO A 9 -8.89 1.12 12.56
C PRO A 9 -7.66 0.43 11.95
N LEU A 10 -7.78 -0.86 11.61
CA LEU A 10 -6.69 -1.65 11.03
C LEU A 10 -6.10 -1.02 9.77
N VAL A 11 -6.94 -0.38 8.95
CA VAL A 11 -6.50 0.31 7.72
C VAL A 11 -5.56 1.49 8.02
N ILE A 12 -5.80 2.23 9.10
CA ILE A 12 -4.96 3.37 9.50
C ILE A 12 -3.61 2.86 9.99
N GLN A 13 -3.62 1.82 10.82
CA GLN A 13 -2.40 1.17 11.30
C GLN A 13 -1.58 0.57 10.15
N ALA A 14 -2.25 -0.09 9.20
CA ALA A 14 -1.65 -0.68 8.01
C ALA A 14 -0.98 0.39 7.14
N ARG A 15 -1.68 1.49 6.88
CA ARG A 15 -1.13 2.63 6.13
C ARG A 15 0.11 3.21 6.80
N GLY A 16 0.05 3.48 8.11
CA GLY A 16 1.18 4.04 8.84
C GLY A 16 2.42 3.16 8.77
N LEU A 17 2.25 1.84 8.94
CA LEU A 17 3.35 0.88 8.85
C LEU A 17 3.95 0.80 7.43
N ILE A 18 3.10 0.77 6.40
CA ILE A 18 3.56 0.77 5.00
C ILE A 18 4.34 2.04 4.69
N THR A 19 3.78 3.21 5.03
CA THR A 19 4.46 4.50 4.80
C THR A 19 5.83 4.51 5.46
N HIS A 20 5.91 4.14 6.74
CA HIS A 20 7.18 4.09 7.45
C HIS A 20 8.18 3.12 6.78
N ARG A 21 7.73 1.93 6.36
CA ARG A 21 8.58 0.94 5.69
C ARG A 21 9.12 1.45 4.35
N LEU A 22 8.30 2.17 3.59
CA LEU A 22 8.73 2.79 2.35
C LEU A 22 9.74 3.93 2.59
N GLU A 23 9.54 4.74 3.62
CA GLU A 23 10.44 5.83 4.00
C GLU A 23 11.84 5.33 4.40
N ILE A 24 11.93 4.17 5.05
CA ILE A 24 13.22 3.54 5.40
C ILE A 24 13.84 2.75 4.24
N GLY A 25 13.25 2.80 3.04
CA GLY A 25 13.83 2.23 1.82
C GLY A 25 13.37 0.81 1.46
N ALA A 26 12.34 0.25 2.11
CA ALA A 26 11.77 -1.00 1.65
C ALA A 26 11.13 -0.81 0.26
N SER A 27 11.34 -1.76 -0.64
CA SER A 27 10.64 -1.72 -1.92
C SER A 27 9.17 -2.15 -1.73
N ARG A 28 8.28 -1.58 -2.53
CA ARG A 28 6.86 -1.98 -2.53
C ARG A 28 6.67 -3.46 -2.84
N GLN A 29 7.50 -4.04 -3.72
CA GLN A 29 7.42 -5.45 -4.09
C GLN A 29 7.82 -6.36 -2.92
N ASP A 30 8.83 -5.97 -2.15
CA ASP A 30 9.24 -6.72 -0.96
C ASP A 30 8.14 -6.71 0.09
N LEU A 31 7.51 -5.56 0.31
CA LEU A 31 6.37 -5.46 1.24
C LEU A 31 5.19 -6.33 0.80
N LEU A 32 4.85 -6.35 -0.48
CA LEU A 32 3.78 -7.21 -1.00
C LEU A 32 4.10 -8.70 -0.80
N ASN A 33 5.35 -9.11 -1.06
CA ASN A 33 5.79 -10.50 -0.88
C ASN A 33 5.75 -10.90 0.60
N GLU A 34 6.27 -10.03 1.48
CA GLU A 34 6.23 -10.19 2.94
C GLU A 34 4.79 -10.34 3.44
N GLN A 35 3.86 -9.48 3.01
CA GLN A 35 2.46 -9.57 3.41
C GLN A 35 1.78 -10.85 2.93
N ARG A 36 2.06 -11.28 1.69
CA ARG A 36 1.51 -12.53 1.15
C ARG A 36 1.98 -13.75 1.96
N PHE A 37 3.26 -13.77 2.33
CA PHE A 37 3.83 -14.82 3.17
C PHE A 37 3.20 -14.84 4.57
N LEU A 38 3.16 -13.69 5.25
CA LEU A 38 2.57 -13.58 6.60
C LEU A 38 1.08 -13.92 6.63
N ARG A 39 0.34 -13.53 5.59
CA ARG A 39 -1.08 -13.90 5.42
C ARG A 39 -1.27 -15.41 5.29
N ALA A 40 -0.40 -16.09 4.52
CA ALA A 40 -0.48 -17.54 4.36
C ALA A 40 -0.24 -18.28 5.70
N GLY A 41 0.58 -17.71 6.59
CA GLY A 41 0.79 -18.21 7.96
C GLY A 41 -0.37 -17.93 8.93
N SER A 42 -1.39 -17.15 8.53
CA SER A 42 -2.53 -16.76 9.38
C SER A 42 -3.90 -17.12 8.74
N PRO A 43 -4.19 -18.38 8.40
CA PRO A 43 -5.21 -18.73 7.39
C PRO A 43 -6.69 -18.53 7.79
N VAL A 44 -7.01 -18.09 9.01
CA VAL A 44 -8.40 -17.97 9.52
C VAL A 44 -8.64 -16.55 10.04
N ASN A 45 -9.90 -16.07 9.96
CA ASN A 45 -10.50 -14.76 10.36
C ASN A 45 -9.99 -14.13 11.69
N SER A 46 -8.68 -14.03 11.81
CA SER A 46 -7.93 -13.47 12.93
C SER A 46 -7.63 -12.02 12.61
N LEU A 47 -7.44 -11.22 13.66
CA LEU A 47 -7.02 -9.83 13.55
C LEU A 47 -5.76 -9.68 12.67
N MET A 48 -4.81 -10.61 12.78
CA MET A 48 -3.59 -10.64 11.96
C MET A 48 -3.89 -10.80 10.47
N TRP A 49 -4.74 -11.76 10.10
CA TRP A 49 -5.11 -11.97 8.70
C TRP A 49 -5.81 -10.74 8.10
N MET A 50 -6.75 -10.15 8.86
CA MET A 50 -7.45 -8.93 8.44
C MET A 50 -6.50 -7.74 8.27
N PHE A 51 -5.49 -7.65 9.15
CA PHE A 51 -4.47 -6.62 9.09
C PHE A 51 -3.56 -6.78 7.85
N HIS A 52 -3.05 -7.99 7.58
CA HIS A 52 -2.24 -8.25 6.39
C HIS A 52 -3.01 -7.96 5.09
N ASN A 53 -4.30 -8.30 5.02
CA ASN A 53 -5.12 -7.89 3.87
C ASN A 53 -5.31 -6.39 3.76
N SER A 54 -5.44 -5.68 4.89
CA SER A 54 -5.50 -4.22 4.89
C SER A 54 -4.20 -3.62 4.34
N MET A 55 -3.04 -4.16 4.71
CA MET A 55 -1.76 -3.74 4.15
C MET A 55 -1.65 -3.98 2.64
N VAL A 56 -2.03 -5.17 2.16
CA VAL A 56 -2.02 -5.47 0.71
C VAL A 56 -2.88 -4.46 -0.05
N ARG A 57 -4.10 -4.17 0.45
CA ARG A 57 -5.00 -3.20 -0.17
C ARG A 57 -4.40 -1.79 -0.23
N GLU A 58 -3.76 -1.33 0.84
CA GLU A 58 -3.13 -0.01 0.86
C GLU A 58 -1.96 0.09 -0.13
N LEU A 59 -1.14 -0.96 -0.25
CA LEU A 59 -0.08 -1.03 -1.27
C LEU A 59 -0.67 -0.97 -2.70
N GLU A 60 -1.78 -1.66 -2.96
CA GLU A 60 -2.47 -1.63 -4.26
C GLU A 60 -3.10 -0.26 -4.58
N VAL A 61 -3.63 0.45 -3.58
CA VAL A 61 -4.16 1.81 -3.76
C VAL A 61 -3.05 2.78 -4.14
N GLN A 62 -1.87 2.68 -3.49
CA GLN A 62 -0.72 3.51 -3.86
C GLN A 62 -0.23 3.23 -5.29
N LEU A 63 -0.31 1.97 -5.77
CA LEU A 63 0.01 1.63 -7.16
C LEU A 63 -0.93 2.34 -8.15
N ARG A 64 -2.24 2.30 -7.87
CA ARG A 64 -3.23 2.98 -8.73
C ARG A 64 -3.02 4.49 -8.75
N ALA A 65 -2.77 5.10 -7.60
CA ALA A 65 -2.56 6.54 -7.49
C ALA A 65 -1.38 7.02 -8.37
N LEU A 66 -0.27 6.28 -8.38
CA LEU A 66 0.90 6.59 -9.22
C LEU A 66 0.63 6.36 -10.71
N SER A 67 -0.07 5.27 -11.07
CA SER A 67 -0.44 5.02 -12.48
C SER A 67 -1.36 6.10 -13.06
N THR A 68 -2.29 6.66 -12.26
CA THR A 68 -3.09 7.81 -12.67
C THR A 68 -2.31 9.12 -12.78
N TYR A 69 -1.17 9.25 -12.09
CA TYR A 69 -0.32 10.43 -12.19
C TYR A 69 0.48 10.41 -13.50
N ASP A 70 1.09 9.26 -13.84
CA ASP A 70 1.78 9.03 -15.12
C ASP A 70 0.87 9.34 -16.33
N SER A 71 -0.40 8.91 -16.29
CA SER A 71 -1.34 9.13 -17.40
C SER A 71 -1.83 10.58 -17.55
N ARG A 72 -1.57 11.47 -16.57
CA ARG A 72 -1.97 12.87 -16.62
C ARG A 72 -0.88 13.77 -17.17
N GLU A 73 0.39 13.44 -16.98
CA GLU A 73 1.50 14.22 -17.54
C GLU A 73 1.59 14.07 -19.07
N ASP A 74 1.25 12.90 -19.63
CA ASP A 74 1.19 12.69 -21.09
C ASP A 74 0.11 13.52 -21.82
N ARG A 75 -0.89 14.07 -21.10
CA ARG A 75 -1.95 14.92 -21.69
C ARG A 75 -1.68 16.42 -21.58
N ALA A 76 -0.69 16.83 -20.78
CA ALA A 76 -0.34 18.24 -20.63
C ALA A 76 0.76 18.69 -21.61
N GLY A 77 1.38 17.76 -22.36
CA GLY A 77 2.48 18.02 -23.31
C GLY A 77 2.07 18.21 -24.78
N VAL A 78 0.77 18.35 -25.10
CA VAL A 78 0.33 18.69 -26.47
C VAL A 78 -0.45 20.01 -26.43
N SER A 79 0.28 21.12 -26.36
CA SER A 79 -0.23 22.44 -26.67
C SER A 79 0.94 23.32 -27.13
N ASP A 80 1.65 22.86 -28.16
CA ASP A 80 2.51 23.72 -28.96
C ASP A 80 1.75 24.09 -30.23
N GLU A 81 1.47 25.39 -30.31
CA GLU A 81 1.64 26.24 -31.50
C GLU A 81 1.43 25.59 -32.87
N GLU A 82 0.26 25.83 -33.48
CA GLU A 82 0.20 26.10 -34.92
C GLU A 82 -0.77 27.25 -35.18
N ASN A 83 -0.17 28.45 -35.22
CA ASN A 83 -0.39 29.58 -36.13
C ASN A 83 -1.78 29.75 -36.79
#